data_AF-A0A0P7GB12-F1
#
_entry.id   AF-A0A0P7GB12-F1
#
_cell.length_a   1.000
_cell.length_b   1.000
_cell.length_c   1.000
_cell.angle_alpha   90.00
_cell.angle_beta   90.00
_cell.angle_gamma   90.00
#
_symmetry.space_group_name_H-M   'P 1'
#
loop_
_entity.id
_entity.type
_entity.pdbx_description
1 polymer ?
#
loop_
_entity_poly.entity_id
_entity_poly.type
_entity_poly.pdbx_seq_one_letter_code
_entity_poly.pdbx_strand_id
1 'polypeptide(L)'
;MGVYGAVQELYEGGLGKVGEHLYNYGTPVWDKEWDVLVVLDTCRPDLLQEVSNEYDFLAGYDTSQSINSLGSRSPEWIRKTFDPDEHADSLAKTAYVSANPHTRDIPDPESLFLLDEVWKYAWDEQWGNVPRRISPTVPSPSPVSTSQTA
;
A
#
# COMPACT_ATOMS: atom_id res chain seq x y z
N MET A 1 18.70 20.02 19.47
CA MET A 1 18.31 19.52 18.13
C MET A 1 19.50 18.75 17.59
N GLY A 2 19.62 17.50 18.03
CA GLY A 2 20.91 16.83 18.22
C GLY A 2 21.28 15.86 17.10
N VAL A 3 22.59 15.71 16.94
CA VAL A 3 23.35 14.83 16.04
C VAL A 3 22.77 13.41 15.89
N TYR A 4 22.02 12.93 16.89
CA TYR A 4 21.31 11.65 16.86
C TYR A 4 20.27 11.50 15.74
N GLY A 5 19.54 12.56 15.37
CA GLY A 5 18.57 12.49 14.28
C GLY A 5 19.21 12.31 12.90
N ALA A 6 20.30 13.03 12.64
CA ALA A 6 21.02 12.95 11.37
C ALA A 6 21.78 11.62 11.21
N VAL A 7 22.29 11.04 12.29
CA VAL A 7 22.93 9.72 12.26
C VAL A 7 21.88 8.63 12.03
N GLN A 8 20.71 8.72 12.66
CA GLN A 8 19.63 7.76 12.46
C GLN A 8 19.07 7.80 11.02
N GLU A 9 18.85 8.99 10.45
CA GLU A 9 18.45 9.14 9.04
C GLU A 9 19.53 8.62 8.06
N LEU A 10 20.81 8.83 8.37
CA LEU A 10 21.91 8.30 7.55
C LEU A 10 22.03 6.78 7.65
N TYR A 11 21.79 6.20 8.83
CA TYR A 11 21.84 4.75 9.05
C TYR A 11 20.63 4.06 8.40
N GLU A 12 19.42 4.54 8.66
CA GLU A 12 18.17 4.02 8.09
C GLU A 12 18.08 4.27 6.57
N GLY A 13 18.57 5.41 6.10
CA GLY A 13 18.63 5.75 4.68
C GLY A 13 19.75 5.03 3.93
N GLY A 14 20.92 4.90 4.55
CA GLY A 14 22.10 4.27 3.96
C GLY A 14 21.98 2.75 3.85
N LEU A 15 21.56 2.07 4.92
CA LEU A 15 21.35 0.62 4.89
C LEU A 15 20.13 0.23 4.04
N GLY A 16 19.05 1.02 4.10
CA GLY A 16 17.87 0.82 3.28
C GLY A 16 18.19 0.89 1.78
N LYS A 17 18.91 1.93 1.34
CA LYS A 17 19.30 2.09 -0.07
C LYS A 17 20.30 1.04 -0.54
N VAL A 18 21.22 0.61 0.31
CA VAL A 18 22.20 -0.44 -0.04
C VAL A 18 21.53 -1.82 -0.14
N GLY A 19 20.59 -2.12 0.76
CA GLY A 19 19.77 -3.34 0.68
C GLY A 19 18.90 -3.37 -0.57
N GLU A 20 18.21 -2.26 -0.87
CA GLU A 20 17.36 -2.07 -2.05
C GLU A 20 18.11 -2.32 -3.37
N HIS A 21 19.35 -1.83 -3.48
CA HIS A 21 20.09 -1.83 -4.74
C HIS A 21 20.96 -3.08 -4.98
N LEU A 22 21.35 -3.80 -3.94
CA LEU A 22 22.28 -4.93 -4.07
C LEU A 22 21.61 -6.30 -4.03
N TYR A 23 20.39 -6.39 -3.50
CA TYR A 23 19.67 -7.64 -3.41
C TYR A 23 18.17 -7.37 -3.50
N ASN A 24 17.53 -7.84 -4.58
CA ASN A 24 16.08 -7.90 -4.61
C ASN A 24 15.63 -9.06 -3.70
N TYR A 25 15.43 -8.76 -2.41
CA TYR A 25 14.86 -9.71 -1.47
C TYR A 25 13.33 -9.64 -1.58
N GLY A 26 12.70 -10.70 -2.08
CA GLY A 26 11.25 -10.80 -2.12
C GLY A 26 10.71 -11.45 -3.38
N THR A 27 9.41 -11.70 -3.39
CA THR A 27 8.69 -12.21 -4.55
C THR A 27 7.73 -11.13 -5.05
N PRO A 28 7.88 -10.64 -6.29
CA PRO A 28 6.90 -9.78 -6.91
C PRO A 28 5.51 -10.39 -6.88
N VAL A 29 4.51 -9.57 -6.55
CA VAL A 29 3.12 -10.02 -6.55
C VAL A 29 2.65 -10.39 -7.96
N TRP A 30 3.30 -9.85 -8.99
CA TRP A 30 3.03 -10.12 -10.40
C TRP A 30 3.55 -11.48 -10.89
N ASP A 31 4.44 -12.13 -10.14
CA ASP A 31 4.92 -13.49 -10.45
C ASP A 31 3.88 -14.56 -10.09
N LYS A 32 2.76 -14.16 -9.46
CA LYS A 32 1.65 -15.03 -9.09
C LYS A 32 0.39 -14.60 -9.83
N GLU A 33 -0.40 -15.59 -10.26
CA GLU A 33 -1.74 -15.32 -10.77
C GLU A 33 -2.70 -15.02 -9.61
N TRP A 34 -3.44 -13.93 -9.73
CA TRP A 34 -4.52 -13.55 -8.81
C TRP A 34 -5.55 -12.70 -9.54
N ASP A 35 -6.82 -12.88 -9.18
CA ASP A 35 -7.91 -11.98 -9.59
C ASP A 35 -8.05 -10.80 -8.61
N VAL A 36 -7.79 -11.07 -7.32
CA VAL A 36 -7.86 -10.08 -6.23
C VAL A 36 -6.69 -10.29 -5.28
N LEU A 37 -5.89 -9.24 -5.09
CA LEU A 37 -4.81 -9.19 -4.10
C LEU A 37 -5.21 -8.31 -2.91
N VAL A 38 -5.26 -8.90 -1.71
CA VAL A 38 -5.51 -8.17 -0.47
C VAL A 38 -4.19 -7.93 0.26
N VAL A 39 -3.78 -6.67 0.37
CA VAL A 39 -2.58 -6.26 1.11
C VAL A 39 -2.98 -5.72 2.48
N LEU A 40 -2.54 -6.41 3.53
CA LEU A 40 -2.72 -5.97 4.91
C LEU A 40 -1.40 -5.37 5.42
N ASP A 41 -1.35 -4.04 5.51
CA ASP A 41 -0.17 -3.35 6.03
C ASP A 41 0.08 -3.72 7.51
N THR A 42 1.34 -3.93 7.87
CA THR A 42 1.76 -4.34 9.23
C THR A 42 1.10 -5.66 9.71
N CYS A 43 0.67 -6.52 8.77
CA CYS A 43 0.14 -7.83 9.12
C CYS A 43 1.25 -8.80 9.50
N ARG A 44 1.17 -9.36 10.71
CA ARG A 44 2.05 -10.44 11.17
C ARG A 44 1.46 -11.79 10.75
N PRO A 45 2.12 -12.53 9.85
CA PRO A 45 1.58 -13.80 9.36
C PRO A 45 1.46 -14.84 10.49
N ASP A 46 2.37 -14.80 11.46
CA ASP A 46 2.33 -15.65 12.65
C ASP A 46 1.09 -15.40 13.52
N LEU A 47 0.75 -14.13 13.78
CA LEU A 47 -0.45 -13.78 14.54
C LEU A 47 -1.73 -14.10 13.77
N LEU A 48 -1.72 -13.92 12.44
CA LEU A 48 -2.86 -14.28 11.60
C LEU A 48 -3.13 -15.80 11.64
N GLN A 49 -2.08 -16.62 11.74
CA GLN A 49 -2.21 -18.07 11.87
C GLN A 49 -2.81 -18.49 13.21
N GLU A 50 -2.51 -17.79 14.31
CA GLU A 50 -3.08 -18.10 15.63
C GLU A 50 -4.61 -17.94 15.65
N VAL A 51 -5.12 -16.93 14.94
CA VAL A 51 -6.56 -16.62 14.89
C VAL A 51 -7.27 -17.19 13.66
N SER A 52 -6.58 -17.89 12.77
CA SER A 52 -7.14 -18.33 11.48
C SER A 52 -8.36 -19.25 11.65
N ASN A 53 -8.36 -20.09 12.69
CA ASN A 53 -9.47 -21.00 13.00
C ASN A 53 -10.75 -20.28 13.49
N GLU A 54 -10.68 -18.99 13.82
CA GLU A 54 -11.84 -18.18 14.19
C GLU A 54 -12.62 -17.66 12.97
N TYR A 55 -12.04 -17.78 11.77
CA TYR A 55 -12.60 -17.23 10.53
C TYR A 55 -12.63 -18.28 9.43
N ASP A 56 -13.84 -18.63 8.97
CA ASP A 56 -14.02 -19.65 7.91
C ASP A 56 -13.23 -19.34 6.62
N PHE A 57 -13.06 -18.06 6.28
CA PHE A 57 -12.30 -17.65 5.08
C PHE A 57 -10.77 -17.77 5.24
N LEU A 58 -10.28 -17.99 6.47
CA LEU A 58 -8.88 -18.28 6.77
C LEU A 58 -8.66 -19.77 7.09
N ALA A 59 -9.68 -20.61 6.95
CA ALA A 59 -9.56 -22.04 7.20
C ALA A 59 -8.43 -22.63 6.32
N GLY A 60 -7.43 -23.23 6.97
CA GLY A 60 -6.25 -23.78 6.29
C GLY A 60 -5.14 -22.78 5.99
N TYR A 61 -5.22 -21.54 6.48
CA TYR A 61 -4.11 -20.59 6.41
C TYR A 61 -2.87 -21.14 7.14
N ASP A 62 -1.76 -21.20 6.41
CA ASP A 62 -0.48 -21.66 6.93
C ASP A 62 0.65 -20.71 6.54
N THR A 63 1.45 -20.33 7.53
CA THR A 63 2.60 -19.46 7.32
C THR A 63 3.67 -20.11 6.45
N SER A 64 3.70 -21.43 6.30
CA SER A 64 4.59 -22.12 5.36
C SER A 64 4.40 -21.70 3.89
N GLN A 65 3.23 -21.13 3.56
CA GLN A 65 2.92 -20.59 2.24
C GLN A 65 3.30 -19.10 2.09
N SER A 66 3.83 -18.47 3.14
CA SER A 66 4.23 -17.06 3.12
C SER A 66 5.40 -16.85 2.17
N ILE A 67 5.37 -15.74 1.44
CA ILE A 67 6.47 -15.26 0.62
C ILE A 67 7.11 -14.03 1.26
N ASN A 68 8.38 -13.79 0.95
CA ASN A 68 9.03 -12.56 1.36
C ASN A 68 8.48 -11.38 0.55
N SER A 69 8.12 -10.29 1.25
CA SER A 69 7.74 -9.02 0.63
C SER A 69 8.90 -8.43 -0.18
N LEU A 70 8.60 -7.78 -1.30
CA LEU A 70 9.57 -7.02 -2.12
C LEU A 70 10.18 -5.82 -1.38
N GLY A 71 9.54 -5.37 -0.31
CA GLY A 71 9.97 -4.22 0.47
C GLY A 71 9.72 -4.42 1.96
N SER A 72 10.65 -3.88 2.75
CA SER A 72 10.58 -3.87 4.22
C SER A 72 9.65 -2.78 4.76
N ARG A 73 9.33 -1.78 3.92
CA ARG A 73 8.49 -0.63 4.23
C ARG A 73 7.62 -0.28 3.03
N SER A 74 6.47 0.34 3.28
CA SER A 74 5.49 0.67 2.25
C SER A 74 6.06 1.49 1.09
N PRO A 75 6.90 2.54 1.28
CA PRO A 75 7.47 3.26 0.13
C PRO A 75 8.39 2.41 -0.76
N GLU A 76 9.15 1.47 -0.18
CA GLU A 76 10.00 0.55 -0.94
C GLU A 76 9.13 -0.46 -1.70
N TRP A 77 8.14 -1.05 -1.02
CA TRP A 77 7.23 -2.00 -1.63
C TRP A 77 6.43 -1.37 -2.78
N ILE A 78 5.92 -0.15 -2.58
CA ILE A 78 5.18 0.60 -3.61
C ILE A 78 6.06 0.85 -4.83
N ARG A 79 7.28 1.38 -4.64
CA ARG A 79 8.16 1.69 -5.78
C ARG A 79 8.50 0.47 -6.62
N LYS A 80 8.81 -0.67 -5.98
CA LYS A 80 9.14 -1.91 -6.70
C LYS A 80 7.90 -2.59 -7.30
N THR A 81 6.74 -2.49 -6.65
CA THR A 81 5.52 -3.16 -7.14
C THR A 81 4.86 -2.40 -8.28
N PHE A 82 4.94 -1.07 -8.27
CA PHE A 82 4.28 -0.20 -9.25
C PHE A 82 5.28 0.47 -10.19
N ASP A 83 6.38 -0.21 -10.52
CA ASP A 83 7.33 0.25 -11.53
C ASP A 83 6.73 0.05 -12.94
N PRO A 84 6.42 1.13 -13.69
CA PRO A 84 5.86 1.02 -15.02
C PRO A 84 6.83 0.39 -16.03
N ASP A 85 8.14 0.51 -15.83
CA ASP A 85 9.13 -0.06 -16.76
C ASP A 85 9.16 -1.60 -16.67
N GLU A 86 8.87 -2.17 -15.49
CA GLU A 86 8.84 -3.62 -15.27
C GLU A 86 7.44 -4.23 -15.44
N HIS A 87 6.37 -3.48 -15.19
CA HIS A 87 5.02 -4.03 -15.02
C HIS A 87 3.90 -3.34 -15.82
N ALA A 88 4.22 -2.55 -16.85
CA ALA A 88 3.26 -1.78 -17.65
C ALA A 88 1.94 -2.51 -18.00
N ASP A 89 2.02 -3.71 -18.60
CA ASP A 89 0.84 -4.46 -19.06
C ASP A 89 -0.08 -4.92 -17.92
N SER A 90 0.50 -5.21 -16.76
CA SER A 90 -0.22 -5.64 -15.56
C SER A 90 -0.87 -4.45 -14.88
N LEU A 91 -0.14 -3.33 -14.76
CA LEU A 91 -0.64 -2.08 -14.17
C LEU A 91 -1.84 -1.54 -14.94
N ALA A 92 -1.76 -1.50 -16.27
CA ALA A 92 -2.83 -1.02 -17.15
C ALA A 92 -4.14 -1.81 -17.06
N LYS A 93 -4.13 -2.98 -16.40
CA LYS A 93 -5.30 -3.85 -16.18
C LYS A 93 -5.70 -3.96 -14.70
N THR A 94 -4.99 -3.27 -13.81
CA THR A 94 -5.16 -3.41 -12.36
C THR A 94 -5.82 -2.19 -11.76
N ALA A 95 -6.87 -2.44 -10.98
CA ALA A 95 -7.44 -1.45 -10.07
C ALA A 95 -6.74 -1.57 -8.71
N TYR A 96 -6.14 -0.47 -8.24
CA TYR A 96 -5.55 -0.37 -6.90
C TYR A 96 -6.41 0.52 -6.01
N VAL A 97 -7.06 -0.09 -5.02
CA VAL A 97 -7.91 0.58 -4.04
C VAL A 97 -7.19 0.55 -2.70
N SER A 98 -6.93 1.71 -2.10
CA SER A 98 -6.07 1.78 -0.92
C SER A 98 -6.51 2.82 0.10
N ALA A 99 -6.62 2.36 1.35
CA ALA A 99 -6.74 3.19 2.53
C ALA A 99 -5.37 3.66 3.08
N ASN A 100 -4.27 3.31 2.42
CA ASN A 100 -2.92 3.65 2.86
C ASN A 100 -2.43 4.92 2.14
N PRO A 101 -2.04 5.98 2.88
CA PRO A 101 -1.53 7.21 2.27
C PRO A 101 -0.22 7.07 1.48
N HIS A 102 0.45 5.91 1.56
CA HIS A 102 1.64 5.58 0.75
C HIS A 102 1.36 5.41 -0.74
N THR A 103 0.10 5.50 -1.20
CA THR A 103 -0.23 5.66 -2.63
C THR A 103 0.49 6.86 -3.27
N ARG A 104 0.86 7.87 -2.47
CA ARG A 104 1.69 9.02 -2.92
C ARG A 104 3.08 8.64 -3.44
N ASP A 105 3.58 7.45 -3.08
CA ASP A 105 4.90 6.97 -3.46
C ASP A 105 4.88 6.17 -4.79
N ILE A 106 3.71 6.01 -5.42
CA ILE A 106 3.56 5.35 -6.73
C ILE A 106 4.28 6.21 -7.79
N PRO A 107 5.24 5.64 -8.56
CA PRO A 107 6.01 6.38 -9.55
C PRO A 107 5.16 7.03 -10.66
N ASP A 108 4.23 6.26 -11.22
CA ASP A 108 3.29 6.71 -12.25
C ASP A 108 1.86 6.22 -11.95
N PRO A 109 1.06 7.01 -11.21
CA PRO A 109 -0.31 6.66 -10.88
C PRO A 109 -1.22 6.41 -12.08
N GLU A 110 -0.96 7.05 -13.21
CA GLU A 110 -1.78 6.94 -14.44
C GLU A 110 -1.51 5.64 -15.21
N SER A 111 -0.45 4.90 -14.85
CA SER A 111 -0.18 3.57 -15.38
C SER A 111 -1.21 2.52 -14.91
N LEU A 112 -1.93 2.79 -13.82
CA LEU A 112 -2.97 1.92 -13.28
C LEU A 112 -4.29 2.10 -14.02
N PHE A 113 -5.04 1.01 -14.22
CA PHE A 113 -6.40 1.09 -14.75
C PHE A 113 -7.30 1.97 -13.89
N LEU A 114 -7.15 1.85 -12.56
CA LEU A 114 -7.85 2.66 -11.58
C LEU A 114 -6.98 2.79 -10.34
N LEU A 115 -6.84 4.01 -9.84
CA LEU A 115 -6.31 4.29 -8.51
C LEU A 115 -7.42 4.93 -7.67
N ASP A 116 -7.88 4.23 -6.64
CA ASP A 116 -8.87 4.73 -5.68
C ASP A 116 -8.22 4.93 -4.30
N GLU A 117 -7.90 6.19 -4.02
CA GLU A 117 -7.26 6.61 -2.77
C GLU A 117 -8.30 6.89 -1.69
N VAL A 118 -8.85 5.81 -1.14
CA VAL A 118 -9.89 5.81 -0.10
C VAL A 118 -9.55 6.73 1.08
N TRP A 119 -8.28 6.80 1.46
CA TRP A 119 -7.81 7.65 2.56
C TRP A 119 -8.05 9.14 2.33
N LYS A 120 -8.31 9.60 1.11
CA LYS A 120 -8.61 11.01 0.82
C LYS A 120 -10.03 11.41 1.19
N TYR A 121 -10.98 10.47 1.21
CA TYR A 121 -12.40 10.78 1.41
C TYR A 121 -13.07 10.02 2.55
N ALA A 122 -12.46 8.96 3.06
CA ALA A 122 -12.99 8.15 4.15
C ALA A 122 -12.12 8.19 5.42
N TRP A 123 -11.21 9.16 5.54
CA TRP A 123 -10.40 9.33 6.74
C TRP A 123 -11.25 9.78 7.92
N ASP A 124 -11.12 9.07 9.04
CA ASP A 124 -11.73 9.43 10.31
C ASP A 124 -10.68 10.11 11.20
N GLU A 125 -10.82 11.41 11.40
CA GLU A 125 -9.91 12.22 12.23
C GLU A 125 -9.92 11.82 13.71
N GLN A 126 -11.00 11.22 14.21
CA GLN A 126 -11.07 10.77 15.59
C GLN A 126 -10.14 9.58 15.83
N TRP A 127 -10.09 8.66 14.87
CA TRP A 127 -9.32 7.41 14.98
C TRP A 127 -7.97 7.45 14.26
N GLY A 128 -7.74 8.47 13.42
CA GLY A 128 -6.52 8.60 12.64
C GLY A 128 -6.34 7.48 11.63
N ASN A 129 -7.44 6.95 11.08
CA ASN A 129 -7.44 5.89 10.07
C ASN A 129 -8.71 5.92 9.20
N VAL A 130 -8.73 5.09 8.16
CA VAL A 130 -9.96 4.78 7.43
C VAL A 130 -10.70 3.66 8.20
N PRO A 131 -11.99 3.84 8.54
CA PRO A 131 -12.75 2.84 9.28
C PRO A 131 -13.00 1.59 8.42
N ARG A 132 -13.10 0.43 9.09
CA ARG A 132 -13.33 -0.87 8.43
C ARG A 132 -14.61 -0.92 7.58
N ARG A 133 -15.60 -0.09 7.92
CA ARG A 133 -16.84 0.08 7.15
C ARG A 133 -16.96 1.53 6.73
N ILE A 134 -16.82 1.75 5.44
CA ILE A 134 -17.11 3.04 4.83
C ILE A 134 -18.62 3.10 4.64
N SER A 135 -19.29 4.05 5.28
CA SER A 135 -20.70 4.29 5.02
C SER A 135 -20.83 4.98 3.65
N PRO A 136 -21.83 4.63 2.81
CA PRO A 136 -21.99 5.23 1.47
C PRO A 136 -22.33 6.72 1.49
N THR A 137 -22.42 7.34 2.65
CA THR A 137 -22.68 8.77 2.83
C THR A 137 -21.39 9.58 2.66
N VAL A 138 -20.80 9.53 1.47
CA VAL A 138 -19.81 10.54 1.06
C VAL A 138 -20.57 11.85 0.84
N PRO A 139 -20.22 12.98 1.49
CA PRO A 139 -20.79 14.26 1.14
C PRO A 139 -20.39 14.60 -0.30
N SER A 140 -21.39 14.85 -1.15
CA SER A 140 -21.21 15.37 -2.50
C SER A 140 -20.21 16.54 -2.49
N PRO A 141 -19.23 16.59 -3.40
CA PRO A 141 -18.34 17.74 -3.48
C PRO A 141 -19.18 18.99 -3.75
N SER A 142 -19.10 19.96 -2.85
CA SER A 142 -19.78 21.25 -2.99
C SER A 142 -19.45 21.85 -4.36
N PRO A 143 -20.44 22.31 -5.15
CA PRO A 143 -20.16 22.92 -6.44
C PRO A 143 -19.29 24.16 -6.23
N VAL A 144 -18.18 24.22 -6.96
CA VAL A 144 -17.29 25.38 -7.00
C VAL A 144 -18.13 26.58 -7.45
N SER A 145 -18.28 27.56 -6.57
CA SER A 145 -18.91 28.84 -6.90
C SER A 145 -18.05 29.57 -7.92
N THR A 146 -18.35 29.42 -9.21
CA THR A 146 -17.84 30.31 -10.24
C THR A 146 -18.56 31.65 -10.10
N SER A 147 -18.01 32.53 -9.26
CA SER A 147 -18.32 33.95 -9.33
C SER A 147 -17.79 34.48 -10.67
N GLN A 148 -18.66 34.52 -11.67
CA GLN A 148 -18.48 35.37 -12.85
C GLN A 148 -18.63 36.82 -12.38
N THR A 149 -17.51 37.55 -12.40
CA THR A 149 -17.53 39.02 -12.34
C THR A 149 -17.91 39.52 -13.72
N ALA A 150 -19.00 40.28 -13.78
CA ALA A 150 -19.41 41.08 -14.93
C ALA A 150 -18.57 42.36 -15.05
#